data_AF-A0A3D4CFY1-F1
#
_entry.id   AF-A0A3D4CFY1-F1
#
_cell.length_a   1.000
_cell.length_b   1.000
_cell.length_c   1.000
_cell.angle_alpha   90.00
_cell.angle_beta   90.00
_cell.angle_gamma   90.00
#
_symmetry.space_group_name_H-M   'P 1'
#
loop_
_entity.id
_entity.type
_entity.pdbx_description
1 polymer ?
#
loop_
_entity_poly.entity_id
_entity_poly.type
_entity_poly.pdbx_seq_one_letter_code
_entity_poly.pdbx_strand_id
1 'polypeptide(L)'
;MSINVESLLGNEAESLLNHKCETITKDQIHLPGPDFVYRSFGPTNRNPQVLRSLQALYGHGRLANTGYLSILPVDQGIEHSAGASFAPNPAYFDPENIVKLSIEGGCNAVASTFGVLAATSRKYAHKIPFIVKINHNELLTYPNTYNQILFGTVEEAWNLGAVAVGATIYFGSPESDRQ
;
A
#
# COMPACT_ATOMS: atom_id res chain seq x y z
N MET A 1 18.23 8.12 20.23
CA MET A 1 17.70 7.66 21.54
C MET A 1 17.12 6.28 21.34
N SER A 2 17.54 5.28 22.11
CA SER A 2 16.87 3.98 22.14
C SER A 2 15.55 4.13 22.88
N ILE A 3 14.43 3.75 22.25
CA ILE A 3 13.11 3.75 22.88
C ILE A 3 13.08 2.63 23.93
N ASN A 4 12.77 2.95 25.19
CA ASN A 4 12.52 1.94 26.22
C ASN A 4 11.04 1.51 26.13
N VAL A 5 10.81 0.43 25.37
CA VAL A 5 9.46 -0.08 25.07
C VAL A 5 8.73 -0.52 26.35
N GLU A 6 9.43 -1.13 27.30
CA GLU A 6 8.85 -1.56 28.58
C GLU A 6 8.30 -0.36 29.38
N SER A 7 9.03 0.76 29.41
CA SER A 7 8.57 1.97 30.10
C SER A 7 7.33 2.61 29.48
N LEU A 8 7.15 2.47 28.16
CA LEU A 8 5.97 2.98 27.45
C LEU A 8 4.74 2.12 27.70
N LEU A 9 4.95 0.80 27.83
CA LEU A 9 3.88 -0.17 28.08
C LEU A 9 3.53 -0.30 29.57
N GLY A 10 4.42 0.13 30.47
CA GLY A 10 4.17 0.13 31.91
C GLY A 10 3.74 -1.24 32.43
N ASN A 11 2.59 -1.29 33.09
CA ASN A 11 2.07 -2.51 33.71
C ASN A 11 1.64 -3.58 32.69
N GLU A 12 1.46 -3.23 31.41
CA GLU A 12 1.11 -4.19 30.35
C GLU A 12 2.35 -4.79 29.68
N ALA A 13 3.55 -4.32 30.00
CA ALA A 13 4.78 -4.75 29.35
C ALA A 13 4.98 -6.27 29.45
N GLU A 14 4.79 -6.84 30.64
CA GLU A 14 4.96 -8.28 30.87
C GLU A 14 3.96 -9.11 30.06
N SER A 15 2.69 -8.72 30.07
CA SER A 15 1.65 -9.48 29.37
C SER A 15 1.76 -9.37 27.85
N LEU A 16 2.08 -8.19 27.30
CA LEU A 16 2.15 -7.97 25.85
C LEU A 16 3.44 -8.51 25.24
N LEU A 17 4.59 -8.26 25.86
CA LEU A 17 5.88 -8.63 25.27
C LEU A 17 6.19 -10.13 25.40
N ASN A 18 5.68 -10.77 26.45
CA ASN A 18 5.87 -12.21 26.67
C ASN A 18 4.67 -13.06 26.22
N HIS A 19 3.60 -12.46 25.68
CA HIS A 19 2.48 -13.23 25.16
C HIS A 19 2.95 -14.20 24.07
N LYS A 20 2.60 -15.47 24.25
CA LYS A 20 2.74 -16.51 23.24
C LYS A 20 1.36 -17.07 22.94
N CYS A 21 0.94 -16.99 21.68
CA CYS A 21 -0.29 -17.66 21.25
C CYS A 21 -0.05 -19.18 21.25
N GLU A 22 -0.76 -19.89 22.11
CA GLU A 22 -0.74 -21.35 22.17
C GLU A 22 -1.87 -21.99 21.35
N THR A 23 -2.89 -21.20 20.99
CA THR A 23 -4.07 -21.67 20.26
C THR A 23 -3.81 -21.82 18.76
N ILE A 24 -3.07 -20.88 18.16
CA ILE A 24 -2.62 -20.93 16.76
C ILE A 24 -1.10 -20.79 16.76
N THR A 25 -0.41 -21.89 16.55
CA THR A 25 1.05 -21.93 16.62
C THR A 25 1.68 -21.46 15.31
N LYS A 26 2.95 -21.05 15.37
CA LYS A 26 3.68 -20.50 14.22
C LYS A 26 3.79 -21.46 13.04
N ASP A 27 3.84 -22.76 13.29
CA ASP A 27 3.87 -23.83 12.28
C ASP A 27 2.55 -24.01 11.53
N GLN A 28 1.44 -23.47 12.05
CA GLN A 28 0.12 -23.52 11.42
C GLN A 28 -0.12 -22.38 10.41
N ILE A 29 0.81 -21.44 10.29
CA ILE A 29 0.66 -20.25 9.43
C ILE A 29 1.87 -20.04 8.51
N HIS A 30 1.64 -19.32 7.41
CA HIS A 30 2.72 -18.90 6.52
C HIS A 30 3.50 -17.74 7.14
N LEU A 31 4.61 -18.07 7.80
CA LEU A 31 5.47 -17.05 8.42
C LEU A 31 6.15 -16.17 7.36
N PRO A 32 6.34 -14.87 7.64
CA PRO A 32 7.17 -14.01 6.81
C PRO A 32 8.65 -14.42 6.90
N GLY A 33 9.39 -14.20 5.83
CA GLY A 33 10.82 -14.49 5.75
C GLY A 33 11.42 -14.09 4.41
N PRO A 34 12.75 -14.22 4.25
CA PRO A 34 13.45 -13.89 3.00
C PRO A 34 13.02 -14.74 1.81
N ASP A 35 12.48 -15.93 2.06
CA ASP A 35 11.98 -16.86 1.06
C ASP A 35 10.48 -16.71 0.79
N PHE A 36 9.79 -15.74 1.41
CA PHE A 36 8.32 -15.69 1.44
C PHE A 36 7.68 -15.68 0.06
N VAL A 37 8.27 -14.95 -0.91
CA VAL A 37 7.73 -14.90 -2.28
C VAL A 37 7.78 -16.28 -2.93
N TYR A 38 8.94 -16.94 -2.84
CA TYR A 38 9.16 -18.28 -3.38
C TYR A 38 8.28 -19.33 -2.69
N ARG A 39 8.29 -19.35 -1.35
CA ARG A 39 7.59 -20.37 -0.56
C ARG A 39 6.07 -20.24 -0.59
N SER A 40 5.55 -19.01 -0.50
CA SER A 40 4.10 -18.77 -0.35
C SER A 40 3.40 -18.54 -1.70
N PHE A 41 4.05 -17.92 -2.68
CA PHE A 41 3.43 -17.62 -3.97
C PHE A 41 3.96 -18.48 -5.13
N GLY A 42 5.21 -18.96 -5.05
CA GLY A 42 5.81 -19.80 -6.10
C GLY A 42 5.00 -21.06 -6.48
N PRO A 43 4.38 -21.78 -5.53
CA PRO A 43 3.57 -22.97 -5.85
C PRO A 43 2.17 -22.68 -6.43
N THR A 44 1.77 -21.41 -6.54
CA THR A 44 0.41 -21.03 -6.93
C THR A 44 0.27 -20.86 -8.45
N ASN A 45 -0.94 -20.53 -8.94
CA ASN A 45 -1.18 -20.19 -10.34
C ASN A 45 -0.77 -18.76 -10.73
N ARG A 46 -0.05 -18.02 -9.86
CA ARG A 46 0.49 -16.71 -10.22
C ARG A 46 1.49 -16.85 -11.36
N ASN A 47 1.24 -16.13 -12.45
CA ASN A 47 2.14 -16.16 -13.58
C ASN A 47 3.50 -15.52 -13.21
N PRO A 48 4.56 -15.77 -14.01
CA PRO A 48 5.88 -15.22 -13.73
C PRO A 48 5.93 -13.69 -13.61
N GLN A 49 5.05 -12.96 -14.31
CA GLN A 49 4.99 -11.49 -14.22
C GLN A 49 4.55 -11.05 -12.83
N VAL A 50 3.52 -11.70 -12.27
CA VAL A 50 3.05 -11.42 -10.92
C VAL A 50 4.14 -11.78 -9.90
N LEU A 51 4.86 -12.88 -10.07
CA LEU A 51 5.97 -13.23 -9.17
C LEU A 51 7.10 -12.19 -9.22
N ARG A 52 7.42 -11.63 -10.40
CA ARG A 52 8.39 -10.53 -10.53
C ARG A 52 7.91 -9.26 -9.82
N SER A 53 6.64 -8.89 -9.97
CA SER A 53 6.04 -7.75 -9.26
C SER A 53 6.06 -7.94 -7.75
N LEU A 54 5.67 -9.12 -7.26
CA LEU A 54 5.73 -9.47 -5.84
C LEU A 54 7.18 -9.40 -5.32
N GLN A 55 8.14 -9.94 -6.07
CA GLN A 55 9.55 -9.87 -5.68
C GLN A 55 10.06 -8.42 -5.64
N ALA A 56 9.63 -7.56 -6.55
CA ALA A 56 9.96 -6.13 -6.53
C ALA A 56 9.39 -5.44 -5.27
N LEU A 57 8.14 -5.75 -4.89
CA LEU A 57 7.51 -5.22 -3.68
C LEU A 57 8.22 -5.73 -2.41
N TYR A 58 8.34 -7.04 -2.24
CA TYR A 58 8.95 -7.65 -1.04
C TYR A 58 10.46 -7.42 -0.96
N GLY A 59 11.12 -7.11 -2.07
CA GLY A 59 12.58 -6.91 -2.15
C GLY A 59 13.04 -5.44 -2.05
N HIS A 60 12.13 -4.48 -1.89
CA HIS A 60 12.45 -3.06 -1.83
C HIS A 60 12.31 -2.46 -0.41
N GLY A 61 12.99 -1.36 -0.14
CA GLY A 61 12.83 -0.59 1.10
C GLY A 61 13.47 -1.22 2.35
N ARG A 62 13.16 -0.66 3.52
CA ARG A 62 13.72 -1.07 4.83
C ARG A 62 13.33 -2.49 5.21
N LEU A 63 12.15 -2.95 4.77
CA LEU A 63 11.65 -4.30 5.06
C LEU A 63 11.96 -5.31 3.94
N ALA A 64 12.86 -4.95 3.01
CA ALA A 64 13.27 -5.84 1.92
C ALA A 64 13.68 -7.23 2.44
N ASN A 65 13.13 -8.28 1.83
CA ASN A 65 13.41 -9.68 2.12
C ASN A 65 13.15 -10.09 3.58
N THR A 66 12.30 -9.36 4.31
CA THR A 66 11.84 -9.79 5.63
C THR A 66 10.56 -10.61 5.57
N GLY A 67 9.86 -10.59 4.43
CA GLY A 67 8.51 -11.12 4.25
C GLY A 67 7.40 -10.17 4.74
N TYR A 68 7.76 -8.99 5.27
CA TYR A 68 6.82 -7.91 5.57
C TYR A 68 6.81 -6.85 4.47
N LEU A 69 5.71 -6.09 4.38
CA LEU A 69 5.53 -4.97 3.47
C LEU A 69 5.17 -3.71 4.25
N SER A 70 5.81 -2.60 3.89
CA SER A 70 5.45 -1.24 4.27
C SER A 70 5.12 -0.45 3.01
N ILE A 71 3.87 -0.02 2.89
CA ILE A 71 3.40 0.76 1.75
C ILE A 71 2.98 2.11 2.29
N LEU A 72 3.31 3.20 1.58
CA LEU A 72 2.78 4.53 1.87
C LEU A 72 1.54 4.79 0.98
N PRO A 73 0.31 4.65 1.49
CA PRO A 73 -0.90 4.97 0.74
C PRO A 73 -1.25 6.46 0.88
N VAL A 74 -1.29 7.18 -0.24
CA VAL A 74 -1.77 8.57 -0.31
C VAL A 74 -2.64 8.76 -1.54
N ASP A 75 -3.91 8.36 -1.44
CA ASP A 75 -4.97 8.60 -2.42
C ASP A 75 -6.06 9.55 -1.89
N GLN A 76 -5.99 9.94 -0.61
CA GLN A 76 -6.88 10.87 0.08
C GLN A 76 -7.20 12.18 -0.66
N GLY A 77 -6.32 12.64 -1.55
CA GLY A 77 -6.56 13.84 -2.36
C GLY A 77 -7.82 13.72 -3.23
N ILE A 78 -8.17 12.52 -3.70
CA ILE A 78 -9.42 12.26 -4.44
C ILE A 78 -10.55 11.80 -3.50
N GLU A 79 -10.24 11.04 -2.44
CA GLU A 79 -11.24 10.49 -1.51
C GLU A 79 -11.81 11.51 -0.50
N HIS A 80 -11.09 12.59 -0.22
CA HIS A 80 -11.46 13.61 0.78
C HIS A 80 -11.25 15.06 0.30
N SER A 81 -10.89 15.25 -0.98
CA SER A 81 -10.35 16.50 -1.54
C SER A 81 -8.91 16.83 -1.12
N ALA A 82 -8.17 17.43 -2.05
CA ALA A 82 -6.82 17.93 -1.81
C ALA A 82 -6.79 19.03 -0.74
N GLY A 83 -7.84 19.87 -0.70
CA GLY A 83 -7.97 20.94 0.30
C GLY A 83 -8.00 20.39 1.73
N ALA A 84 -8.86 19.41 2.01
CA ALA A 84 -8.92 18.81 3.34
C ALA A 84 -7.64 18.03 3.70
N SER A 85 -7.07 17.32 2.71
CA SER A 85 -5.96 16.39 2.94
C SER A 85 -4.59 17.07 3.05
N PHE A 86 -4.35 18.12 2.27
CA PHE A 86 -3.01 18.69 2.08
C PHE A 86 -2.89 20.14 2.56
N ALA A 87 -3.98 20.83 2.90
CA ALA A 87 -3.89 22.17 3.50
C ALA A 87 -3.04 22.23 4.80
N PRO A 88 -3.07 21.22 5.71
CA PRO A 88 -2.23 21.25 6.90
C PRO A 88 -0.72 21.24 6.59
N ASN A 89 -0.33 20.66 5.44
CA ASN A 89 1.05 20.70 4.95
C ASN A 89 1.06 20.93 3.43
N PRO A 90 1.09 22.21 2.99
CA PRO A 90 0.93 22.55 1.58
C PRO A 90 1.98 21.97 0.63
N ALA A 91 3.13 21.50 1.14
CA ALA A 91 4.12 20.81 0.31
C ALA A 91 3.53 19.58 -0.40
N TYR A 92 2.52 18.93 0.18
CA TYR A 92 1.91 17.72 -0.40
C TYR A 92 0.86 18.00 -1.49
N PHE A 93 0.61 19.27 -1.85
CA PHE A 93 -0.04 19.57 -3.12
C PHE A 93 0.85 19.22 -4.32
N ASP A 94 2.18 19.20 -4.14
CA ASP A 94 3.10 18.66 -5.15
C ASP A 94 3.16 17.12 -5.01
N PRO A 95 2.71 16.36 -6.02
CA PRO A 95 2.70 14.90 -5.99
C PRO A 95 4.09 14.29 -5.81
N GLU A 96 5.18 14.98 -6.19
CA GLU A 96 6.54 14.48 -6.01
C GLU A 96 6.89 14.25 -4.54
N ASN A 97 6.35 15.06 -3.63
CA ASN A 97 6.65 14.95 -2.21
C ASN A 97 6.07 13.70 -1.57
N ILE A 98 4.98 13.14 -2.12
CA ILE A 98 4.45 11.84 -1.71
C ILE A 98 5.46 10.73 -2.00
N VAL A 99 6.04 10.73 -3.21
CA VAL A 99 7.02 9.72 -3.62
C VAL A 99 8.33 9.87 -2.85
N LYS A 100 8.80 11.11 -2.64
CA LYS A 100 9.97 11.39 -1.78
C LYS A 100 9.78 10.88 -0.37
N LEU A 101 8.62 11.17 0.24
CA LEU A 101 8.31 10.69 1.59
C LEU A 101 8.35 9.16 1.66
N SER A 102 7.82 8.47 0.65
CA SER A 102 7.85 7.01 0.60
C SER A 102 9.28 6.46 0.54
N ILE A 103 10.16 7.09 -0.24
CA ILE A 103 11.57 6.69 -0.37
C ILE A 103 12.33 6.99 0.93
N GLU A 104 12.19 8.19 1.48
CA GLU A 104 12.81 8.61 2.74
C GLU A 104 12.33 7.74 3.92
N GLY A 105 11.05 7.40 3.93
CA GLY A 105 10.42 6.48 4.87
C GLY A 105 10.94 5.04 4.76
N GLY A 106 11.66 4.70 3.69
CA GLY A 106 12.13 3.35 3.42
C GLY A 106 10.99 2.36 3.16
N CYS A 107 9.89 2.83 2.57
CA CYS A 107 8.76 1.96 2.22
C CYS A 107 9.14 0.99 1.09
N ASN A 108 8.47 -0.15 1.06
CA ASN A 108 8.54 -1.12 -0.04
C ASN A 108 7.89 -0.58 -1.33
N ALA A 109 6.87 0.27 -1.19
CA ALA A 109 6.13 0.83 -2.31
C ALA A 109 5.40 2.12 -1.93
N VAL A 110 5.06 2.91 -2.95
CA VAL A 110 4.12 4.03 -2.84
C VAL A 110 2.81 3.65 -3.52
N ALA A 111 1.69 3.90 -2.84
CA ALA A 111 0.36 3.73 -3.41
C ALA A 111 -0.34 5.09 -3.52
N SER A 112 -0.80 5.45 -4.72
CA SER A 112 -1.48 6.72 -4.94
C SER A 112 -2.34 6.68 -6.21
N THR A 113 -3.06 7.78 -6.49
CA THR A 113 -3.93 7.90 -7.65
C THR A 113 -3.13 7.89 -8.95
N PHE A 114 -3.83 7.54 -10.04
CA PHE A 114 -3.29 7.56 -11.39
C PHE A 114 -2.55 8.88 -11.71
N GLY A 115 -3.19 10.04 -11.48
CA GLY A 115 -2.59 11.35 -11.80
C GLY A 115 -1.33 11.67 -10.99
N VAL A 116 -1.31 11.33 -9.70
CA VAL A 116 -0.15 11.58 -8.82
C VAL A 116 1.06 10.77 -9.28
N LEU A 117 0.88 9.48 -9.56
CA LEU A 117 1.98 8.63 -10.01
C LEU A 117 2.37 8.90 -11.47
N ALA A 118 1.41 9.25 -12.32
CA ALA A 118 1.69 9.62 -13.71
C ALA A 118 2.62 10.84 -13.79
N ALA A 119 2.38 11.86 -12.95
CA ALA A 119 3.18 13.09 -12.89
C ALA A 119 4.68 12.85 -12.58
N THR A 120 5.02 11.71 -11.98
CA THR A 120 6.37 11.42 -11.46
C THR A 120 6.96 10.10 -11.98
N SER A 121 6.20 9.34 -12.76
CA SER A 121 6.51 7.99 -13.26
C SER A 121 7.90 7.84 -13.86
N ARG A 122 8.23 8.63 -14.90
CA ARG A 122 9.53 8.55 -15.57
C ARG A 122 10.73 8.79 -14.64
N LYS A 123 10.53 9.55 -13.56
CA LYS A 123 11.58 9.91 -12.60
C LYS A 123 11.77 8.87 -11.49
N TYR A 124 10.72 8.10 -11.14
CA TYR A 124 10.71 7.28 -9.93
C TYR A 124 10.21 5.85 -10.07
N ALA A 125 9.48 5.46 -11.13
CA ALA A 125 8.94 4.10 -11.25
C ALA A 125 10.02 3.00 -11.26
N HIS A 126 11.24 3.34 -11.68
CA HIS A 126 12.41 2.45 -11.64
C HIS A 126 13.22 2.53 -10.32
N LYS A 127 12.78 3.36 -9.36
CA LYS A 127 13.45 3.59 -8.08
C LYS A 127 12.67 3.05 -6.90
N ILE A 128 11.35 3.10 -6.97
CA ILE A 128 10.43 2.55 -5.96
C ILE A 128 9.22 1.92 -6.66
N PRO A 129 8.77 0.73 -6.23
CA PRO A 129 7.55 0.12 -6.72
C PRO A 129 6.32 1.03 -6.58
N PHE A 130 5.58 1.16 -7.68
CA PHE A 130 4.32 1.92 -7.74
C PHE A 130 3.12 0.98 -7.63
N ILE A 131 2.13 1.38 -6.83
CA ILE A 131 0.80 0.75 -6.75
C ILE A 131 -0.24 1.81 -7.13
N VAL A 132 -0.87 1.65 -8.29
CA VAL A 132 -1.80 2.67 -8.81
C VAL A 132 -3.22 2.37 -8.35
N LYS A 133 -3.84 3.31 -7.62
CA LYS A 133 -5.26 3.26 -7.30
C LYS A 133 -6.08 3.56 -8.57
N ILE A 134 -7.03 2.69 -8.92
CA ILE A 134 -7.79 2.77 -10.18
C ILE A 134 -9.27 3.14 -10.02
N ASN A 135 -9.81 3.10 -8.80
CA ASN A 135 -11.17 3.56 -8.50
C ASN A 135 -11.19 4.53 -7.31
N HIS A 136 -12.23 5.36 -7.19
CA HIS A 136 -12.38 6.28 -6.07
C HIS A 136 -13.84 6.44 -5.66
N ASN A 137 -14.06 6.96 -4.46
CA ASN A 137 -15.37 7.47 -4.07
C ASN A 137 -15.67 8.81 -4.75
N GLU A 138 -16.84 8.92 -5.37
CA GLU A 138 -17.29 10.13 -6.07
C GLU A 138 -17.85 11.18 -5.09
N LEU A 139 -17.16 12.31 -4.96
CA LEU A 139 -17.51 13.38 -3.99
C LEU A 139 -18.16 14.62 -4.62
N LEU A 140 -18.26 14.73 -5.94
CA LEU A 140 -18.76 15.93 -6.64
C LEU A 140 -20.27 15.86 -6.96
N THR A 141 -20.96 14.80 -6.52
CA THR A 141 -22.40 14.61 -6.72
C THR A 141 -23.20 14.95 -5.46
N TYR A 142 -24.32 15.66 -5.60
CA TYR A 142 -25.28 15.91 -4.50
C TYR A 142 -26.67 15.33 -4.83
N PRO A 143 -27.27 14.50 -3.94
CA PRO A 143 -26.71 14.01 -2.69
C PRO A 143 -25.52 13.07 -2.92
N ASN A 144 -24.61 12.98 -1.95
CA ASN A 144 -23.42 12.14 -2.06
C ASN A 144 -23.80 10.68 -2.33
N THR A 145 -23.07 10.04 -3.24
CA THR A 145 -23.15 8.61 -3.52
C THR A 145 -21.86 7.93 -3.08
N TYR A 146 -21.95 6.69 -2.58
CA TYR A 146 -20.78 5.94 -2.11
C TYR A 146 -20.30 4.89 -3.12
N ASN A 147 -20.44 5.19 -4.41
CA ASN A 147 -20.10 4.26 -5.47
C ASN A 147 -18.61 4.40 -5.82
N GLN A 148 -17.92 3.28 -5.97
CA GLN A 148 -16.55 3.28 -6.44
C GLN A 148 -16.53 3.37 -7.97
N ILE A 149 -15.98 4.47 -8.49
CA ILE A 149 -15.93 4.77 -9.92
C ILE A 149 -14.51 4.55 -10.41
N LEU A 150 -14.35 3.77 -11.49
CA LEU A 150 -13.08 3.61 -12.17
C LEU A 150 -12.67 4.94 -12.83
N PHE A 151 -11.44 5.37 -12.58
CA PHE A 151 -10.86 6.57 -13.18
C PHE A 151 -9.53 6.30 -13.91
N GLY A 152 -9.16 5.02 -14.06
CA GLY A 152 -8.02 4.56 -14.84
C GLY A 152 -8.11 3.06 -15.12
N THR A 153 -7.31 2.59 -16.07
CA THR A 153 -7.26 1.19 -16.47
C THR A 153 -5.99 0.50 -15.96
N VAL A 154 -6.04 -0.84 -15.88
CA VAL A 154 -4.86 -1.66 -15.54
C VAL A 154 -3.75 -1.49 -16.57
N GLU A 155 -4.10 -1.38 -17.85
CA GLU A 155 -3.13 -1.17 -18.93
C GLU A 155 -2.39 0.16 -18.79
N GLU A 156 -3.11 1.24 -18.47
CA GLU A 156 -2.48 2.53 -18.25
C GLU A 156 -1.57 2.50 -17.01
N ALA A 157 -2.02 1.88 -15.90
CA ALA A 157 -1.19 1.71 -14.71
C ALA A 157 0.11 0.94 -15.02
N TRP A 158 0.02 -0.12 -15.83
CA TRP A 158 1.17 -0.87 -16.31
C TRP A 158 2.11 0.01 -17.15
N ASN A 159 1.57 0.82 -18.07
CA ASN A 159 2.34 1.74 -18.90
C ASN A 159 3.08 2.84 -18.10
N LEU A 160 2.60 3.17 -16.89
CA LEU A 160 3.31 4.05 -15.95
C LEU A 160 4.50 3.37 -15.25
N GLY A 161 4.67 2.05 -15.42
CA GLY A 161 5.66 1.25 -14.72
C GLY A 161 5.19 0.76 -13.35
N ALA A 162 3.88 0.77 -13.07
CA ALA A 162 3.35 0.21 -11.84
C ALA A 162 3.51 -1.32 -11.81
N VAL A 163 3.81 -1.86 -10.63
CA VAL A 163 3.94 -3.31 -10.42
C VAL A 163 2.66 -3.94 -9.87
N ALA A 164 1.73 -3.10 -9.38
CA ALA A 164 0.43 -3.51 -8.87
C ALA A 164 -0.61 -2.38 -9.03
N VAL A 165 -1.88 -2.73 -8.86
CA VAL A 165 -2.99 -1.78 -8.78
C VAL A 165 -3.72 -1.94 -7.44
N GLY A 166 -4.30 -0.85 -6.95
CA GLY A 166 -5.19 -0.84 -5.79
C GLY A 166 -6.61 -0.52 -6.22
N ALA A 167 -7.59 -1.14 -5.56
CA ALA A 167 -9.00 -0.82 -5.71
C ALA A 167 -9.70 -0.92 -4.35
N THR A 168 -10.71 -0.09 -4.14
CA THR A 168 -11.59 -0.16 -2.97
C THR A 168 -12.88 -0.85 -3.38
N ILE A 169 -13.35 -1.81 -2.58
CA ILE A 169 -14.62 -2.49 -2.78
C ILE A 169 -15.39 -2.41 -1.46
N TYR A 170 -16.61 -1.89 -1.50
CA TYR A 170 -17.48 -1.85 -0.33
C TYR A 170 -18.43 -3.05 -0.32
N PHE A 171 -17.97 -4.18 0.19
CA PHE A 171 -18.78 -5.40 0.31
C PHE A 171 -20.10 -5.14 1.06
N GLY A 172 -21.20 -5.62 0.50
CA GLY A 172 -22.55 -5.43 1.04
C GLY A 172 -23.24 -4.14 0.60
N SER A 173 -22.57 -3.27 -0.15
CA SER A 173 -23.23 -2.16 -0.85
C SER A 173 -24.03 -2.70 -2.06
N PRO A 174 -25.13 -2.04 -2.47
CA PRO A 174 -25.92 -2.47 -3.63
C PRO A 174 -25.10 -2.61 -4.92
N GLU A 175 -24.02 -1.84 -5.05
CA GLU A 175 -23.17 -1.81 -6.25
C GLU A 175 -21.94 -2.73 -6.14
N SER A 176 -21.77 -3.47 -5.04
CA SER A 176 -20.53 -4.20 -4.75
C SER A 176 -20.15 -5.26 -5.78
N ASP A 177 -21.10 -5.87 -6.48
CA ASP A 177 -20.84 -6.84 -7.55
C ASP A 177 -20.17 -6.22 -8.79
N ARG A 178 -20.31 -4.89 -8.97
CA ARG A 178 -19.77 -4.13 -10.10
C ARG A 178 -18.42 -3.48 -9.77
N GLN A 179 -18.17 -3.14 -8.51
CA GLN A 179 -16.97 -2.43 -8.04
C GLN A 179 -15.71 -3.28 -8.20
#